data_AF-A0A9E6RKP2-F1
#
_entry.id   AF-A0A9E6RKP2-F1
#
_cell.length_a   1.000
_cell.length_b   1.000
_cell.length_c   1.000
_cell.angle_alpha   90.00
_cell.angle_beta   90.00
_cell.angle_gamma   90.00
#
_symmetry.space_group_name_H-M   'P 1'
#
loop_
_entity.id
_entity.type
_entity.pdbx_description
1 polymer ?
#
loop_
_entity_poly.entity_id
_entity_poly.type
_entity_poly.pdbx_seq_one_letter_code
_entity_poly.pdbx_strand_id
1 'polypeptide(L)'
;MPSDNKNATKDALVGVWHLDQETIKDLQKLRKSRSRSFGRLVSASGLNPSRSFIGADLSGLPFGAARWDIRGFNFTDADLRGTGLRDAVLDETTILVNATLDPEDAAALLDRGSQTGHWAKSPPADFDLEEVHRRIIKKELLKESWLPWITELDFPGEKLSDISDVSRLPNLTSLNLTGTQVTDLSPLAGLQSLTRLDLSWTGVTDVSPLAGLQSLTMLELRATSVTDVSPLAGLQSLVALYLSWTKATDVSALAGLQSLIELDLSETGVTDVSPLAGLQSLTHLYLGGTRVIDLSPLAGLRRLRKLIGPDGQEIDPQTLRPFPKP
;
A
#
# COMPACT_ATOMS: atom_id res chain seq x y z
N MET A 1 -56.35 6.79 -25.38
CA MET A 1 -55.23 7.70 -25.72
C MET A 1 -55.16 8.78 -24.64
N PRO A 2 -54.00 8.91 -23.97
CA PRO A 2 -53.78 9.76 -22.82
C PRO A 2 -53.17 11.11 -23.23
N SER A 3 -53.23 12.09 -22.35
CA SER A 3 -52.16 13.09 -22.22
C SER A 3 -51.96 13.40 -20.75
N ASP A 4 -50.97 12.69 -20.22
CA ASP A 4 -50.37 12.75 -18.90
C ASP A 4 -50.06 14.18 -18.43
N ASN A 5 -50.06 14.45 -17.12
CA ASN A 5 -48.81 14.29 -16.36
C ASN A 5 -49.00 14.53 -14.86
N LYS A 6 -48.55 13.55 -14.08
CA LYS A 6 -48.15 13.67 -12.67
C LYS A 6 -46.90 14.56 -12.62
N ASN A 7 -46.87 15.56 -11.75
CA ASN A 7 -45.60 16.16 -11.32
C ASN A 7 -45.60 16.29 -9.81
N ALA A 8 -45.06 15.25 -9.17
CA ALA A 8 -44.28 15.39 -7.97
C ALA A 8 -43.07 16.30 -8.28
N THR A 9 -42.75 17.17 -7.32
CA THR A 9 -41.45 17.80 -7.04
C THR A 9 -40.42 17.79 -8.18
N LYS A 10 -40.18 18.96 -8.78
CA LYS A 10 -39.07 19.25 -9.69
C LYS A 10 -38.35 20.54 -9.31
N ASP A 11 -37.05 20.38 -9.07
CA ASP A 11 -35.88 21.19 -9.52
C ASP A 11 -35.82 22.69 -9.14
N ALA A 12 -34.69 23.29 -8.75
CA ALA A 12 -33.29 23.13 -9.14
C ALA A 12 -32.37 23.75 -8.03
N LEU A 13 -31.23 23.18 -7.64
CA LEU A 13 -29.86 23.29 -8.24
C LEU A 13 -29.47 24.77 -8.54
N VAL A 14 -28.28 25.29 -8.21
CA VAL A 14 -26.95 24.90 -8.71
C VAL A 14 -25.85 25.71 -7.98
N GLY A 15 -24.71 25.08 -7.67
CA GLY A 15 -23.40 25.73 -7.67
C GLY A 15 -22.48 24.96 -8.63
N VAL A 16 -22.19 25.56 -9.79
CA VAL A 16 -21.42 24.98 -10.91
C VAL A 16 -19.94 24.92 -10.53
N TRP A 17 -19.32 23.76 -10.70
CA TRP A 17 -17.87 23.66 -10.85
C TRP A 17 -17.55 23.53 -12.33
N HIS A 18 -16.83 24.51 -12.88
CA HIS A 18 -16.25 24.39 -14.21
C HIS A 18 -15.05 23.46 -14.13
N LEU A 19 -15.23 22.26 -14.68
CA LEU A 19 -14.14 21.31 -14.92
C LEU A 19 -13.24 21.91 -16.01
N ASP A 20 -11.93 21.87 -15.78
CA ASP A 20 -10.97 22.28 -16.79
C ASP A 20 -11.02 21.33 -18.01
N GLN A 21 -10.52 21.81 -19.15
CA GLN A 21 -10.60 21.07 -20.42
C GLN A 21 -9.82 19.74 -20.42
N GLU A 22 -8.88 19.57 -19.49
CA GLU A 22 -8.12 18.33 -19.30
C GLU A 22 -8.94 17.32 -18.52
N THR A 23 -9.63 17.75 -17.46
CA THR A 23 -10.61 16.96 -16.71
C THR A 23 -11.81 16.56 -17.58
N ILE A 24 -12.28 17.43 -18.49
CA ILE A 24 -13.31 17.06 -19.49
C ILE A 24 -12.78 16.03 -20.48
N LYS A 25 -11.51 16.13 -20.90
CA LYS A 25 -10.86 15.12 -21.77
C LYS A 25 -10.68 13.78 -21.07
N ASP A 26 -10.32 13.77 -19.79
CA ASP A 26 -10.12 12.55 -19.02
C ASP A 26 -11.44 11.87 -18.66
N LEU A 27 -12.49 12.64 -18.36
CA LEU A 27 -13.86 12.12 -18.24
C LEU A 27 -14.40 11.61 -19.58
N GLN A 28 -14.03 12.22 -20.71
CA GLN A 28 -14.37 11.71 -22.04
C GLN A 28 -13.57 10.45 -22.43
N LYS A 29 -12.32 10.31 -21.96
CA LYS A 29 -11.53 9.08 -22.07
C LYS A 29 -12.15 7.96 -21.22
N LEU A 30 -12.50 8.23 -19.97
CA LEU A 30 -13.16 7.29 -19.05
C LEU A 30 -14.58 6.90 -19.52
N ARG A 31 -15.33 7.84 -20.13
CA ARG A 31 -16.63 7.56 -20.75
C ARG A 31 -16.50 6.73 -22.03
N LYS A 32 -15.38 6.82 -22.73
CA LYS A 32 -15.08 6.03 -23.94
C LYS A 32 -14.45 4.67 -23.59
N SER A 33 -13.77 4.53 -22.44
CA SER A 33 -13.37 3.23 -21.89
C SER A 33 -14.62 2.55 -21.33
N ARG A 34 -15.22 1.70 -22.15
CA ARG A 34 -16.51 1.06 -21.87
C ARG A 34 -16.44 0.20 -20.61
N SER A 35 -17.06 0.68 -19.55
CA SER A 35 -18.08 -0.13 -18.90
C SER A 35 -19.25 0.75 -18.46
N ARG A 36 -20.39 0.63 -19.16
CA ARG A 36 -21.67 1.27 -18.78
C ARG A 36 -22.14 0.86 -17.37
N SER A 37 -21.52 -0.16 -16.81
CA SER A 37 -21.73 -0.74 -15.50
C SER A 37 -21.19 0.14 -14.36
N PHE A 38 -20.05 0.80 -14.57
CA PHE A 38 -19.35 1.60 -13.56
C PHE A 38 -20.18 2.82 -13.09
N GLY A 39 -20.71 3.59 -14.04
CA GLY A 39 -21.54 4.76 -13.72
C GLY A 39 -22.86 4.41 -13.01
N ARG A 40 -23.39 3.21 -13.25
CA ARG A 40 -24.62 2.72 -12.58
C ARG A 40 -24.34 2.22 -11.16
N LEU A 41 -23.21 1.54 -10.94
CA LEU A 41 -22.78 1.09 -9.61
C LEU A 41 -22.54 2.29 -8.67
N VAL A 42 -21.80 3.30 -9.14
CA VAL A 42 -21.51 4.53 -8.40
C VAL A 42 -22.80 5.31 -8.07
N SER A 43 -23.75 5.38 -9.01
CA SER A 43 -25.00 6.12 -8.82
C SER A 43 -26.05 5.39 -7.96
N ALA A 44 -26.11 4.05 -8.04
CA ALA A 44 -27.07 3.26 -7.27
C ALA A 44 -26.71 3.15 -5.78
N SER A 45 -25.41 3.26 -5.46
CA SER A 45 -24.89 3.08 -4.10
C SER A 45 -24.43 4.38 -3.42
N GLY A 46 -24.48 5.53 -4.10
CA GLY A 46 -24.10 6.83 -3.54
C GLY A 46 -22.60 6.97 -3.22
N LEU A 47 -21.73 6.17 -3.86
CA LEU A 47 -20.32 6.04 -3.52
C LEU A 47 -19.45 7.07 -4.24
N ASN A 48 -18.35 7.50 -3.60
CA ASN A 48 -17.37 8.42 -4.19
C ASN A 48 -16.25 7.62 -4.91
N PRO A 49 -16.10 7.75 -6.24
CA PRO A 49 -15.16 6.93 -7.03
C PRO A 49 -13.67 7.21 -6.77
N SER A 50 -13.32 8.15 -5.90
CA SER A 50 -11.92 8.44 -5.54
C SER A 50 -11.37 7.64 -4.34
N ARG A 51 -12.16 6.71 -3.78
CA ARG A 51 -11.74 5.83 -2.68
C ARG A 51 -11.98 4.36 -3.04
N SER A 52 -11.04 3.49 -2.67
CA SER A 52 -11.23 2.03 -2.66
C SER A 52 -12.47 1.67 -1.83
N PHE A 53 -13.19 0.60 -2.16
CA PHE A 53 -14.50 0.21 -1.58
C PHE A 53 -14.45 -0.27 -0.12
N ILE A 54 -13.39 0.07 0.60
CA ILE A 54 -13.12 -0.28 2.00
C ILE A 54 -14.28 0.25 2.88
N GLY A 55 -14.98 -0.66 3.57
CA GLY A 55 -16.09 -0.34 4.47
C GLY A 55 -17.42 0.01 3.80
N ALA A 56 -17.57 -0.17 2.48
CA ALA A 56 -18.83 0.07 1.78
C ALA A 56 -19.83 -1.08 1.99
N ASP A 57 -21.10 -0.75 2.26
CA ASP A 57 -22.21 -1.71 2.25
C ASP A 57 -22.69 -1.93 0.81
N LEU A 58 -22.41 -3.13 0.29
CA LEU A 58 -22.77 -3.55 -1.06
C LEU A 58 -23.83 -4.65 -1.04
N SER A 59 -24.47 -4.89 0.12
CA SER A 59 -25.51 -5.89 0.27
C SER A 59 -26.71 -5.58 -0.65
N GLY A 60 -27.18 -6.59 -1.39
CA GLY A 60 -28.33 -6.46 -2.29
C GLY A 60 -28.02 -6.02 -3.74
N LEU A 61 -26.75 -5.76 -4.09
CA LEU A 61 -26.36 -5.53 -5.48
C LEU A 61 -26.34 -6.85 -6.28
N PRO A 62 -26.99 -6.92 -7.47
CA PRO A 62 -27.05 -8.14 -8.28
C PRO A 62 -25.79 -8.32 -9.15
N PHE A 63 -24.68 -8.73 -8.54
CA PHE A 63 -23.42 -9.00 -9.25
C PHE A 63 -23.54 -10.15 -10.28
N GLY A 64 -24.35 -11.17 -9.98
CA GLY A 64 -24.50 -12.35 -10.84
C GLY A 64 -25.25 -12.12 -12.16
N ALA A 65 -26.14 -11.12 -12.23
CA ALA A 65 -27.01 -10.92 -13.41
C ALA A 65 -26.51 -9.84 -14.38
N ALA A 66 -25.58 -8.99 -13.95
CA ALA A 66 -25.13 -7.85 -14.73
C ALA A 66 -23.61 -7.90 -14.90
N ARG A 67 -23.16 -7.90 -16.16
CA ARG A 67 -21.74 -7.91 -16.57
C ARG A 67 -21.02 -6.65 -16.09
N TRP A 68 -20.62 -6.63 -14.83
CA TRP A 68 -19.85 -5.55 -14.23
C TRP A 68 -18.36 -5.86 -14.37
N ASP A 69 -17.59 -4.87 -14.82
CA ASP A 69 -16.12 -4.98 -14.87
C ASP A 69 -15.59 -4.42 -13.56
N ILE A 70 -15.15 -5.32 -12.68
CA ILE A 70 -14.72 -5.03 -11.31
C ILE A 70 -13.20 -5.21 -11.12
N ARG A 71 -12.44 -5.31 -12.22
CA ARG A 71 -10.98 -5.46 -12.18
C ARG A 71 -10.30 -4.20 -11.63
N GLY A 72 -9.28 -4.37 -10.77
CA GLY A 72 -8.47 -3.29 -10.21
C GLY A 72 -9.04 -2.60 -8.96
N PHE A 73 -10.14 -3.12 -8.41
CA PHE A 73 -10.76 -2.58 -7.20
C PHE A 73 -10.45 -3.48 -5.98
N ASN A 74 -10.09 -2.84 -4.87
CA ASN A 74 -9.88 -3.50 -3.59
C ASN A 74 -11.19 -3.53 -2.79
N PHE A 75 -11.61 -4.74 -2.41
CA PHE A 75 -12.84 -5.03 -1.66
C PHE A 75 -12.56 -5.71 -0.30
N THR A 76 -11.31 -5.74 0.15
CA THR A 76 -10.85 -6.51 1.31
C THR A 76 -11.68 -6.25 2.58
N ASP A 77 -12.22 -5.03 2.74
CA ASP A 77 -13.04 -4.62 3.90
C ASP A 77 -14.49 -4.25 3.54
N ALA A 78 -15.00 -4.65 2.37
CA ALA A 78 -16.38 -4.37 1.97
C ALA A 78 -17.37 -5.40 2.55
N ASP A 79 -18.60 -4.98 2.88
CA ASP A 79 -19.65 -5.91 3.28
C ASP A 79 -20.36 -6.49 2.04
N LEU A 80 -19.99 -7.73 1.69
CA LEU A 80 -20.47 -8.44 0.50
C LEU A 80 -21.63 -9.41 0.78
N ARG A 81 -22.15 -9.45 2.03
CA ARG A 81 -23.17 -10.41 2.44
C ARG A 81 -24.48 -10.16 1.67
N GLY A 82 -24.83 -11.05 0.74
CA GLY A 82 -26.06 -10.98 -0.06
C GLY A 82 -25.90 -10.68 -1.55
N THR A 83 -24.66 -10.58 -2.04
CA THR A 83 -24.32 -10.32 -3.46
C THR A 83 -24.31 -11.57 -4.36
N GLY A 84 -24.60 -12.75 -3.81
CA GLY A 84 -24.37 -14.05 -4.45
C GLY A 84 -22.93 -14.55 -4.33
N LEU A 85 -22.01 -13.74 -3.82
CA LEU A 85 -20.60 -14.08 -3.55
C LEU A 85 -20.39 -14.52 -2.09
N ARG A 86 -21.41 -15.16 -1.50
CA ARG A 86 -21.57 -15.30 -0.04
C ARG A 86 -20.39 -15.96 0.68
N ASP A 87 -19.61 -16.75 -0.04
CA ASP A 87 -18.44 -17.44 0.50
C ASP A 87 -17.12 -17.05 -0.19
N ALA A 88 -17.15 -16.08 -1.12
CA ALA A 88 -15.98 -15.65 -1.87
C ALA A 88 -14.95 -14.99 -0.93
N VAL A 89 -13.91 -15.73 -0.58
CA VAL A 89 -12.71 -15.17 0.03
C VAL A 89 -11.93 -14.44 -1.06
N LEU A 90 -11.71 -13.14 -0.85
CA LEU A 90 -10.70 -12.38 -1.58
C LEU A 90 -9.34 -12.72 -0.96
N ASP A 91 -8.55 -13.50 -1.67
CA ASP A 91 -7.10 -13.49 -1.49
C ASP A 91 -6.51 -12.55 -2.56
N GLU A 92 -5.36 -11.92 -2.28
CA GLU A 92 -4.76 -10.83 -3.06
C GLU A 92 -4.51 -11.17 -4.54
N THR A 93 -4.67 -12.44 -4.92
CA THR A 93 -4.53 -12.90 -6.30
C THR A 93 -5.74 -13.66 -6.87
N THR A 94 -6.77 -13.99 -6.07
CA THR A 94 -7.92 -14.78 -6.51
C THR A 94 -9.20 -14.40 -5.78
N ILE A 95 -10.26 -14.02 -6.51
CA ILE A 95 -11.63 -14.21 -6.04
C ILE A 95 -11.90 -15.68 -6.31
N LEU A 96 -11.91 -16.54 -5.30
CA LEU A 96 -12.64 -17.83 -5.27
C LEU A 96 -12.18 -18.67 -4.07
N VAL A 97 -13.01 -18.69 -3.03
CA VAL A 97 -13.26 -19.91 -2.27
C VAL A 97 -14.79 -20.00 -2.14
N ASN A 98 -15.39 -21.19 -2.26
CA ASN A 98 -16.81 -21.50 -2.04
C ASN A 98 -17.94 -20.75 -2.79
N ALA A 99 -17.68 -20.03 -3.89
CA ALA A 99 -18.80 -19.54 -4.71
C ALA A 99 -19.60 -20.73 -5.27
N THR A 100 -20.88 -20.88 -4.87
CA THR A 100 -21.82 -21.79 -5.52
C THR A 100 -22.20 -21.20 -6.87
N LEU A 101 -21.37 -21.46 -7.89
CA LEU A 101 -21.63 -21.12 -9.27
C LEU A 101 -22.48 -22.21 -9.92
N ASP A 102 -23.43 -21.81 -10.76
CA ASP A 102 -24.17 -22.75 -11.60
C ASP A 102 -23.18 -23.48 -12.55
N PRO A 103 -23.37 -24.79 -12.81
CA PRO A 103 -22.40 -25.60 -13.56
C PRO A 103 -22.08 -25.08 -14.97
N GLU A 104 -23.04 -24.44 -15.64
CA GLU A 104 -22.83 -23.84 -16.98
C GLU A 104 -21.96 -22.58 -16.94
N ASP A 105 -22.10 -21.75 -15.89
CA ASP A 105 -21.29 -20.56 -15.70
C ASP A 105 -19.86 -20.91 -15.26
N ALA A 106 -19.71 -21.95 -14.44
CA ALA A 106 -18.40 -22.52 -14.10
C ALA A 106 -17.68 -23.06 -15.34
N ALA A 107 -18.40 -23.80 -16.20
CA ALA A 107 -17.84 -24.32 -17.45
C ALA A 107 -17.50 -23.20 -18.46
N ALA A 108 -18.31 -22.14 -18.56
CA ALA A 108 -18.05 -21.01 -19.45
C ALA A 108 -16.86 -20.14 -18.98
N LEU A 109 -16.60 -20.05 -17.67
CA LEU A 109 -15.42 -19.40 -17.09
C LEU A 109 -14.14 -20.20 -17.32
N LEU A 110 -14.22 -21.54 -17.24
CA LEU A 110 -13.12 -22.47 -17.52
C LEU A 110 -12.83 -22.62 -19.02
N ASP A 111 -13.82 -22.52 -19.90
CA ASP A 111 -13.58 -22.59 -21.35
C ASP A 111 -12.92 -21.31 -21.87
N ARG A 112 -13.34 -20.14 -21.34
CA ARG A 112 -12.89 -18.83 -21.83
C ARG A 112 -11.46 -18.46 -21.52
N GLY A 113 -10.94 -18.75 -20.33
CA GLY A 113 -9.54 -18.40 -20.12
C GLY A 113 -8.57 -19.37 -20.80
N SER A 114 -9.04 -20.53 -21.28
CA SER A 114 -8.22 -21.54 -21.99
C SER A 114 -7.77 -21.05 -23.33
N GLN A 115 -8.60 -20.22 -23.91
CA GLN A 115 -8.38 -19.63 -25.21
C GLN A 115 -7.61 -18.31 -25.13
N THR A 116 -7.55 -17.64 -23.97
CA THR A 116 -6.84 -16.35 -23.81
C THR A 116 -5.48 -16.49 -23.12
N GLY A 117 -5.12 -17.64 -22.55
CA GLY A 117 -3.84 -17.84 -21.85
C GLY A 117 -3.64 -16.89 -20.66
N HIS A 118 -4.73 -16.33 -20.13
CA HIS A 118 -4.77 -15.18 -19.20
C HIS A 118 -5.32 -15.54 -17.82
N TRP A 119 -5.51 -16.82 -17.51
CA TRP A 119 -5.63 -17.15 -16.10
C TRP A 119 -4.26 -16.98 -15.46
N ALA A 120 -4.26 -16.35 -14.29
CA ALA A 120 -3.20 -16.54 -13.33
C ALA A 120 -2.88 -18.04 -13.34
N LYS A 121 -1.62 -18.37 -13.60
CA LYS A 121 -1.13 -19.72 -13.35
C LYS A 121 -1.57 -20.05 -11.90
N SER A 122 -1.84 -21.32 -11.59
CA SER A 122 -2.00 -21.73 -10.18
C SER A 122 -0.65 -22.24 -9.69
N PRO A 123 -0.35 -22.12 -8.38
CA PRO A 123 0.84 -22.74 -7.83
C PRO A 123 0.84 -24.24 -8.13
N PRO A 124 2.03 -24.86 -8.24
CA PRO A 124 2.15 -26.31 -8.30
C PRO A 124 1.35 -26.96 -7.18
N ALA A 125 0.74 -28.12 -7.44
CA ALA A 125 -0.08 -28.81 -6.44
C ALA A 125 0.69 -29.19 -5.16
N ASP A 126 2.02 -29.23 -5.22
CA ASP A 126 2.90 -29.49 -4.10
C ASP A 126 3.47 -28.22 -3.44
N PHE A 127 3.08 -27.01 -3.88
CA PHE A 127 3.52 -25.75 -3.29
C PHE A 127 3.00 -25.62 -1.86
N ASP A 128 3.92 -25.34 -0.94
CA ASP A 128 3.65 -25.20 0.48
C ASP A 128 4.56 -24.10 1.04
N LEU A 129 3.96 -23.01 1.51
CA LEU A 129 4.68 -21.84 2.03
C LEU A 129 5.38 -22.16 3.37
N GLU A 130 4.82 -23.04 4.20
CA GLU A 130 5.46 -23.48 5.44
C GLU A 130 6.73 -24.27 5.15
N GLU A 131 6.69 -25.11 4.12
CA GLU A 131 7.85 -25.85 3.65
C GLU A 131 8.89 -24.91 3.00
N VAL A 132 8.48 -23.83 2.33
CA VAL A 132 9.39 -22.75 1.88
C VAL A 132 10.09 -22.12 3.09
N HIS A 133 9.35 -21.70 4.12
CA HIS A 133 9.92 -21.11 5.34
C HIS A 133 10.92 -22.07 6.00
N ARG A 134 10.51 -23.33 6.20
CA ARG A 134 11.35 -24.37 6.80
C ARG A 134 12.65 -24.58 6.01
N ARG A 135 12.57 -24.56 4.67
CA ARG A 135 13.74 -24.72 3.81
C ARG A 135 14.69 -23.54 3.96
N ILE A 136 14.20 -22.30 3.94
CA ILE A 136 15.03 -21.10 4.13
C ILE A 136 15.72 -21.13 5.50
N ILE A 137 14.98 -21.40 6.58
CA ILE A 137 15.53 -21.46 7.95
C ILE A 137 16.62 -22.54 8.07
N LYS A 138 16.42 -23.70 7.42
CA LYS A 138 17.38 -24.81 7.43
C LYS A 138 18.45 -24.72 6.35
N LYS A 139 18.46 -23.66 5.53
CA LYS A 139 19.37 -23.49 4.39
C LYS A 139 19.29 -24.64 3.38
N GLU A 140 18.09 -25.13 3.13
CA GLU A 140 17.78 -26.14 2.14
C GLU A 140 17.35 -25.50 0.82
N LEU A 141 17.71 -26.12 -0.30
CA LEU A 141 17.38 -25.61 -1.63
C LEU A 141 15.85 -25.53 -1.84
N LEU A 142 15.38 -24.37 -2.29
CA LEU A 142 14.01 -24.16 -2.75
C LEU A 142 13.75 -24.84 -4.09
N LYS A 143 12.54 -25.34 -4.31
CA LYS A 143 12.16 -25.92 -5.60
C LYS A 143 11.99 -24.80 -6.63
N GLU A 144 12.59 -24.95 -7.82
CA GLU A 144 12.47 -23.96 -8.91
C GLU A 144 11.01 -23.66 -9.29
N SER A 145 10.15 -24.68 -9.23
CA SER A 145 8.73 -24.56 -9.54
C SER A 145 7.98 -23.65 -8.55
N TRP A 146 8.53 -23.41 -7.35
CA TRP A 146 7.91 -22.62 -6.30
C TRP A 146 8.30 -21.14 -6.33
N LEU A 147 9.48 -20.79 -6.87
CA LEU A 147 10.01 -19.42 -6.81
C LEU A 147 9.04 -18.33 -7.32
N PRO A 148 8.30 -18.54 -8.44
CA PRO A 148 7.35 -17.54 -8.92
C PRO A 148 6.12 -17.34 -8.02
N TRP A 149 5.88 -18.24 -7.07
CA TRP A 149 4.70 -18.28 -6.20
C TRP A 149 4.97 -17.71 -4.81
N ILE A 150 6.23 -17.46 -4.48
CA ILE A 150 6.61 -16.89 -3.19
C ILE A 150 6.49 -15.38 -3.31
N THR A 151 5.38 -14.85 -2.81
CA THR A 151 5.07 -13.42 -2.79
C THR A 151 5.30 -12.79 -1.43
N GLU A 152 5.32 -13.60 -0.37
CA GLU A 152 5.47 -13.17 1.01
C GLU A 152 6.35 -14.15 1.78
N LEU A 153 7.15 -13.62 2.70
CA LEU A 153 7.97 -14.39 3.62
C LEU A 153 8.01 -13.72 5.00
N ASP A 154 7.82 -14.51 6.04
CA ASP A 154 7.77 -14.04 7.43
C ASP A 154 8.67 -14.87 8.35
N PHE A 155 9.66 -14.22 8.98
CA PHE A 155 10.67 -14.85 9.83
C PHE A 155 10.89 -14.12 11.16
N PRO A 156 9.84 -13.75 11.91
CA PRO A 156 10.00 -12.88 13.08
C PRO A 156 10.68 -13.64 14.22
N GLY A 157 11.82 -13.13 14.69
CA GLY A 157 12.61 -13.71 15.78
C GLY A 157 13.39 -14.97 15.42
N GLU A 158 13.40 -15.35 14.13
CA GLU A 158 14.14 -16.53 13.68
C GLU A 158 15.64 -16.31 13.70
N LYS A 159 16.41 -17.40 13.89
CA LYS A 159 17.89 -17.35 13.83
C LYS A 159 18.41 -17.34 12.39
N LEU A 160 17.88 -16.44 11.58
CA LEU A 160 18.20 -16.26 10.18
C LEU A 160 19.24 -15.15 10.03
N SER A 161 20.36 -15.44 9.37
CA SER A 161 21.41 -14.44 9.05
C SER A 161 21.75 -14.38 7.57
N ASP A 162 21.39 -15.42 6.83
CA ASP A 162 21.67 -15.59 5.41
C ASP A 162 20.34 -15.62 4.66
N ILE A 163 20.13 -14.61 3.82
CA ILE A 163 18.94 -14.45 2.99
C ILE A 163 19.29 -14.52 1.50
N SER A 164 20.40 -15.17 1.14
CA SER A 164 20.87 -15.26 -0.26
C SER A 164 19.82 -15.85 -1.20
N ASP A 165 19.03 -16.84 -0.77
CA ASP A 165 17.94 -17.43 -1.54
C ASP A 165 16.83 -16.44 -1.91
N VAL A 166 16.65 -15.37 -1.12
CA VAL A 166 15.62 -14.34 -1.33
C VAL A 166 15.87 -13.57 -2.64
N SER A 167 17.12 -13.46 -3.09
CA SER A 167 17.48 -12.83 -4.37
C SER A 167 16.84 -13.49 -5.60
N ARG A 168 16.33 -14.71 -5.45
CA ARG A 168 15.77 -15.54 -6.52
C ARG A 168 14.25 -15.47 -6.60
N LEU A 169 13.61 -14.60 -5.82
CA LEU A 169 12.15 -14.51 -5.66
C LEU A 169 11.60 -13.30 -6.42
N PRO A 170 11.33 -13.43 -7.73
CA PRO A 170 11.02 -12.28 -8.60
C PRO A 170 9.71 -11.56 -8.24
N ASN A 171 8.82 -12.27 -7.57
CA ASN A 171 7.48 -11.79 -7.22
C ASN A 171 7.34 -11.50 -5.72
N LEU A 172 8.44 -11.47 -4.96
CA LEU A 172 8.37 -11.15 -3.53
C LEU A 172 7.92 -9.69 -3.35
N THR A 173 6.82 -9.52 -2.63
CA THR A 173 6.18 -8.22 -2.36
C THR A 173 6.23 -7.83 -0.89
N SER A 174 6.30 -8.81 0.01
CA SER A 174 6.36 -8.61 1.46
C SER A 174 7.45 -9.47 2.09
N LEU A 175 8.29 -8.88 2.91
CA LEU A 175 9.36 -9.58 3.63
C LEU A 175 9.47 -9.06 5.06
N ASN A 176 9.26 -9.94 6.04
CA ASN A 176 9.48 -9.64 7.45
C ASN A 176 10.68 -10.44 7.99
N LEU A 177 11.70 -9.70 8.43
CA LEU A 177 12.94 -10.20 9.03
C LEU A 177 13.12 -9.66 10.45
N THR A 178 12.05 -9.23 11.10
CA THR A 178 12.10 -8.63 12.44
C THR A 178 12.82 -9.54 13.42
N GLY A 179 13.76 -9.00 14.20
CA GLY A 179 14.45 -9.75 15.25
C GLY A 179 15.35 -10.88 14.76
N THR A 180 15.66 -10.92 13.46
CA THR A 180 16.63 -11.87 12.89
C THR A 180 18.06 -11.38 13.05
N GLN A 181 19.03 -12.21 12.64
CA GLN A 181 20.46 -11.91 12.69
C GLN A 181 21.00 -11.39 11.35
N VAL A 182 20.11 -10.93 10.46
CA VAL A 182 20.48 -10.39 9.15
C VAL A 182 21.23 -9.06 9.33
N THR A 183 22.32 -8.93 8.57
CA THR A 183 23.13 -7.70 8.48
C THR A 183 23.41 -7.28 7.05
N ASP A 184 23.49 -8.24 6.12
CA ASP A 184 23.71 -8.01 4.69
C ASP A 184 22.38 -7.99 3.93
N LEU A 185 22.06 -6.84 3.32
CA LEU A 185 20.88 -6.64 2.48
C LEU A 185 21.16 -6.79 0.99
N SER A 186 22.40 -7.14 0.59
CA SER A 186 22.77 -7.32 -0.82
C SER A 186 21.83 -8.25 -1.61
N PRO A 187 21.24 -9.33 -1.03
CA PRO A 187 20.28 -10.17 -1.74
C PRO A 187 18.97 -9.45 -2.12
N LEU A 188 18.66 -8.30 -1.53
CA LEU A 188 17.42 -7.55 -1.80
C LEU A 188 17.52 -6.60 -2.99
N ALA A 189 18.73 -6.25 -3.46
CA ALA A 189 18.94 -5.13 -4.40
C ALA A 189 18.19 -5.23 -5.75
N GLY A 190 17.78 -6.44 -6.15
CA GLY A 190 17.05 -6.71 -7.39
C GLY A 190 15.54 -6.89 -7.24
N LEU A 191 14.98 -6.83 -6.03
CA LEU A 191 13.59 -7.22 -5.77
C LEU A 191 12.61 -6.07 -6.04
N GLN A 192 12.47 -5.72 -7.32
CA GLN A 192 11.68 -4.58 -7.80
C GLN A 192 10.18 -4.65 -7.44
N SER A 193 9.68 -5.84 -7.11
CA SER A 193 8.30 -6.07 -6.68
C SER A 193 8.09 -5.83 -5.18
N LEU A 194 9.16 -5.65 -4.39
CA LEU A 194 9.06 -5.53 -2.94
C LEU A 194 8.37 -4.21 -2.54
N THR A 195 7.28 -4.33 -1.80
CA THR A 195 6.44 -3.20 -1.36
C THR A 195 6.45 -2.99 0.15
N ARG A 196 6.70 -4.05 0.92
CA ARG A 196 6.76 -4.04 2.39
C ARG A 196 8.02 -4.76 2.85
N LEU A 197 8.80 -4.10 3.69
CA LEU A 197 10.02 -4.65 4.26
C LEU A 197 10.12 -4.28 5.74
N ASP A 198 10.19 -5.30 6.58
CA ASP A 198 10.48 -5.14 8.01
C ASP A 198 11.83 -5.74 8.38
N LEU A 199 12.71 -4.86 8.85
CA LEU A 199 14.08 -5.15 9.31
C LEU A 199 14.25 -4.75 10.77
N SER A 200 13.16 -4.54 11.51
CA SER A 200 13.21 -4.08 12.89
C SER A 200 14.01 -5.05 13.76
N TRP A 201 14.75 -4.55 14.73
CA TRP A 201 15.54 -5.37 15.67
C TRP A 201 16.58 -6.30 14.99
N THR A 202 17.08 -5.92 13.82
CA THR A 202 18.19 -6.62 13.13
C THR A 202 19.52 -5.90 13.32
N GLY A 203 20.62 -6.53 12.91
CA GLY A 203 21.97 -5.96 12.96
C GLY A 203 22.32 -5.06 11.77
N VAL A 204 21.34 -4.67 10.95
CA VAL A 204 21.55 -3.88 9.72
C VAL A 204 22.16 -2.51 10.06
N THR A 205 23.17 -2.12 9.27
CA THR A 205 23.81 -0.80 9.31
C THR A 205 23.79 -0.10 7.97
N ASP A 206 23.84 -0.86 6.87
CA ASP A 206 23.89 -0.35 5.51
C ASP A 206 22.56 -0.66 4.79
N VAL A 207 21.90 0.40 4.32
CA VAL A 207 20.67 0.33 3.52
C VAL A 207 20.90 0.66 2.05
N SER A 208 22.16 0.76 1.60
CA SER A 208 22.53 0.98 0.20
C SER A 208 21.88 -0.02 -0.77
N PRO A 209 21.69 -1.31 -0.44
CA PRO A 209 21.01 -2.25 -1.33
C PRO A 209 19.54 -1.90 -1.59
N LEU A 210 18.90 -1.07 -0.76
CA LEU A 210 17.50 -0.71 -0.91
C LEU A 210 17.26 0.42 -1.93
N ALA A 211 18.30 1.13 -2.38
CA ALA A 211 18.19 2.37 -3.15
C ALA A 211 17.38 2.24 -4.46
N GLY A 212 17.35 1.04 -5.04
CA GLY A 212 16.65 0.73 -6.30
C GLY A 212 15.24 0.19 -6.13
N LEU A 213 14.73 0.01 -4.92
CA LEU A 213 13.44 -0.67 -4.67
C LEU A 213 12.25 0.30 -4.75
N GLN A 214 12.02 0.84 -5.94
CA GLN A 214 11.07 1.93 -6.19
C GLN A 214 9.61 1.62 -5.83
N SER A 215 9.26 0.34 -5.69
CA SER A 215 7.94 -0.13 -5.29
C SER A 215 7.73 -0.15 -3.77
N LEU A 216 8.77 0.08 -2.96
CA LEU A 216 8.64 0.10 -1.49
C LEU A 216 7.66 1.19 -1.05
N THR A 217 6.64 0.76 -0.30
CA THR A 217 5.61 1.61 0.30
C THR A 217 5.71 1.66 1.82
N MET A 218 6.24 0.60 2.43
CA MET A 218 6.45 0.50 3.88
C MET A 218 7.84 -0.05 4.17
N LEU A 219 8.60 0.70 4.97
CA LEU A 219 9.94 0.30 5.41
C LEU A 219 10.06 0.50 6.93
N GLU A 220 10.28 -0.60 7.63
CA GLU A 220 10.47 -0.66 9.08
C GLU A 220 11.94 -0.96 9.37
N LEU A 221 12.64 -0.02 10.00
CA LEU A 221 14.07 -0.08 10.36
C LEU A 221 14.28 0.12 11.87
N ARG A 222 13.22 -0.09 12.68
CA ARG A 222 13.25 0.22 14.11
C ARG A 222 14.36 -0.56 14.82
N ALA A 223 15.08 0.08 15.74
CA ALA A 223 16.13 -0.56 16.54
C ALA A 223 17.22 -1.26 15.70
N THR A 224 17.52 -0.76 14.51
CA THR A 224 18.72 -1.10 13.73
C THR A 224 19.88 -0.15 14.04
N SER A 225 21.07 -0.40 13.50
CA SER A 225 22.24 0.49 13.66
C SER A 225 22.48 1.39 12.45
N VAL A 226 21.45 1.63 11.62
CA VAL A 226 21.52 2.51 10.46
C VAL A 226 21.84 3.95 10.88
N THR A 227 22.84 4.55 10.23
CA THR A 227 23.24 5.95 10.41
C THR A 227 22.99 6.80 9.16
N ASP A 228 23.21 6.21 7.98
CA ASP A 228 23.07 6.88 6.70
C ASP A 228 21.78 6.44 6.01
N VAL A 229 20.86 7.38 5.82
CA VAL A 229 19.59 7.17 5.11
C VAL A 229 19.60 7.77 3.71
N SER A 230 20.75 8.27 3.22
CA SER A 230 20.91 8.80 1.86
C SER A 230 20.48 7.82 0.75
N PRO A 231 20.65 6.48 0.88
CA PRO A 231 20.16 5.56 -0.12
C PRO A 231 18.64 5.56 -0.31
N LEU A 232 17.87 6.05 0.67
CA LEU A 232 16.41 6.05 0.62
C LEU A 232 15.82 7.20 -0.22
N ALA A 233 16.65 8.16 -0.67
CA ALA A 233 16.18 9.38 -1.33
C ALA A 233 15.36 9.16 -2.61
N GLY A 234 15.55 8.02 -3.29
CA GLY A 234 14.86 7.65 -4.52
C GLY A 234 13.53 6.90 -4.34
N LEU A 235 13.16 6.53 -3.10
CA LEU A 235 12.01 5.65 -2.84
C LEU A 235 10.68 6.42 -2.80
N GLN A 236 10.32 7.03 -3.93
CA GLN A 236 9.20 7.97 -4.07
C GLN A 236 7.82 7.37 -3.73
N SER A 237 7.70 6.04 -3.70
CA SER A 237 6.48 5.33 -3.33
C SER A 237 6.32 5.12 -1.82
N LEU A 238 7.32 5.47 -1.00
CA LEU A 238 7.25 5.28 0.45
C LEU A 238 6.10 6.09 1.05
N VAL A 239 5.22 5.37 1.75
CA VAL A 239 4.06 5.89 2.48
C VAL A 239 4.34 5.89 3.98
N ALA A 240 5.02 4.86 4.48
CA ALA A 240 5.38 4.72 5.88
C ALA A 240 6.86 4.38 6.03
N LEU A 241 7.58 5.16 6.86
CA LEU A 241 8.98 4.94 7.17
C LEU A 241 9.20 5.04 8.68
N TYR A 242 9.76 3.98 9.26
CA TYR A 242 10.01 3.91 10.68
C TYR A 242 11.50 3.73 10.95
N LEU A 243 12.11 4.76 11.53
CA LEU A 243 13.53 4.84 11.85
C LEU A 243 13.75 4.95 13.36
N SER A 244 12.74 4.62 14.18
CA SER A 244 12.89 4.79 15.62
C SER A 244 13.99 3.91 16.20
N TRP A 245 14.72 4.42 17.19
CA TRP A 245 15.89 3.75 17.78
C TRP A 245 17.02 3.43 16.79
N THR A 246 17.09 4.12 15.65
CA THR A 246 18.27 4.10 14.77
C THR A 246 19.28 5.16 15.18
N LYS A 247 20.42 5.21 14.49
CA LYS A 247 21.49 6.21 14.73
C LYS A 247 21.50 7.31 13.68
N ALA A 248 20.42 7.45 12.91
CA ALA A 248 20.29 8.50 11.90
C ALA A 248 20.35 9.90 12.52
N THR A 249 21.06 10.82 11.87
CA THR A 249 21.20 12.23 12.29
C THR A 249 20.81 13.19 11.17
N ASP A 250 21.14 12.86 9.93
CA ASP A 250 20.79 13.61 8.73
C ASP A 250 19.62 12.94 8.02
N VAL A 251 18.53 13.69 7.83
CA VAL A 251 17.31 13.28 7.12
C VAL A 251 17.09 14.06 5.83
N SER A 252 18.13 14.73 5.32
CA SER A 252 18.10 15.47 4.04
C SER A 252 17.61 14.61 2.87
N ALA A 253 17.95 13.31 2.89
CA ALA A 253 17.50 12.31 1.94
C ALA A 253 15.97 12.19 1.83
N LEU A 254 15.24 12.51 2.91
CA LEU A 254 13.79 12.32 2.97
C LEU A 254 13.01 13.47 2.30
N ALA A 255 13.65 14.61 1.97
CA ALA A 255 12.99 15.82 1.49
C ALA A 255 12.14 15.63 0.22
N GLY A 256 12.48 14.62 -0.60
CA GLY A 256 11.80 14.30 -1.86
C GLY A 256 10.66 13.28 -1.75
N LEU A 257 10.42 12.68 -0.57
CA LEU A 257 9.46 11.57 -0.40
C LEU A 257 8.02 12.06 -0.27
N GLN A 258 7.48 12.64 -1.35
CA GLN A 258 6.18 13.35 -1.37
C GLN A 258 4.97 12.46 -1.04
N SER A 259 5.12 11.13 -1.13
CA SER A 259 4.09 10.15 -0.78
C SER A 259 4.04 9.82 0.71
N LEU A 260 5.01 10.27 1.50
CA LEU A 260 5.15 9.88 2.90
C LEU A 260 3.99 10.44 3.75
N ILE A 261 3.25 9.54 4.39
CA ILE A 261 2.11 9.82 5.27
C ILE A 261 2.52 9.67 6.73
N GLU A 262 3.38 8.70 7.02
CA GLU A 262 3.82 8.37 8.38
C GLU A 262 5.34 8.27 8.45
N LEU A 263 5.92 9.01 9.41
CA LEU A 263 7.35 9.03 9.67
C LEU A 263 7.61 8.96 11.18
N ASP A 264 8.37 7.96 11.60
CA ASP A 264 8.85 7.84 12.97
C ASP A 264 10.37 8.02 13.03
N LEU A 265 10.81 9.11 13.67
CA LEU A 265 12.20 9.44 13.95
C LEU A 265 12.51 9.37 15.45
N SER A 266 11.64 8.75 16.25
CA SER A 266 11.80 8.75 17.70
C SER A 266 13.11 8.08 18.13
N GLU A 267 13.78 8.59 19.16
CA GLU A 267 15.01 8.01 19.69
C GLU A 267 16.15 7.94 18.66
N THR A 268 16.18 8.89 17.72
CA THR A 268 17.26 9.09 16.76
C THR A 268 18.15 10.28 17.15
N GLY A 269 19.26 10.47 16.42
CA GLY A 269 20.17 11.59 16.60
C GLY A 269 19.76 12.87 15.87
N VAL A 270 18.57 12.92 15.26
CA VAL A 270 18.12 14.05 14.42
C VAL A 270 17.99 15.34 15.24
N THR A 271 18.51 16.43 14.67
CA THR A 271 18.46 17.79 15.24
C THR A 271 17.76 18.80 14.32
N ASP A 272 17.74 18.53 13.02
CA ASP A 272 17.16 19.42 12.00
C ASP A 272 16.04 18.70 11.23
N VAL A 273 14.85 19.31 11.24
CA VAL A 273 13.66 18.83 10.52
C VAL A 273 13.31 19.72 9.32
N SER A 274 14.15 20.68 8.97
CA SER A 274 14.01 21.51 7.77
C SER A 274 13.82 20.70 6.48
N PRO A 275 14.50 19.55 6.28
CA PRO A 275 14.24 18.68 5.13
C PRO A 275 12.78 18.22 5.00
N LEU A 276 12.04 18.12 6.10
CA LEU A 276 10.67 17.61 6.12
C LEU A 276 9.62 18.67 5.74
N ALA A 277 10.01 19.95 5.64
CA ALA A 277 9.09 21.08 5.40
C ALA A 277 8.25 20.95 4.12
N GLY A 278 8.75 20.19 3.13
CA GLY A 278 8.10 19.94 1.85
C GLY A 278 7.15 18.74 1.81
N LEU A 279 7.04 17.93 2.86
CA LEU A 279 6.30 16.65 2.84
C LEU A 279 4.79 16.85 3.05
N GLN A 280 4.11 17.41 2.05
CA GLN A 280 2.71 17.85 2.15
C GLN A 280 1.69 16.73 2.42
N SER A 281 2.07 15.46 2.22
CA SER A 281 1.24 14.29 2.53
C SER A 281 1.35 13.82 3.98
N LEU A 282 2.35 14.29 4.72
CA LEU A 282 2.66 13.82 6.06
C LEU A 282 1.51 14.12 7.02
N THR A 283 1.02 13.06 7.67
CA THR A 283 -0.13 13.10 8.58
C THR A 283 0.27 12.73 10.00
N HIS A 284 1.26 11.84 10.15
CA HIS A 284 1.79 11.39 11.44
C HIS A 284 3.31 11.58 11.45
N LEU A 285 3.82 12.32 12.43
CA LEU A 285 5.24 12.52 12.66
C LEU A 285 5.58 12.28 14.13
N TYR A 286 6.55 11.42 14.39
CA TYR A 286 7.01 11.12 15.74
C TYR A 286 8.47 11.53 15.90
N LEU A 287 8.74 12.42 16.87
CA LEU A 287 10.07 12.97 17.16
C LEU A 287 10.51 12.68 18.60
N GLY A 288 9.79 11.87 19.37
CA GLY A 288 10.08 11.66 20.80
C GLY A 288 11.51 11.19 21.03
N GLY A 289 12.24 11.81 21.96
CA GLY A 289 13.64 11.45 22.23
C GLY A 289 14.66 11.94 21.18
N THR A 290 14.24 12.74 20.19
CA THR A 290 15.18 13.45 19.30
C THR A 290 15.78 14.69 19.97
N ARG A 291 16.71 15.36 19.28
CA ARG A 291 17.33 16.61 19.73
C ARG A 291 16.90 17.81 18.90
N VAL A 292 15.73 17.73 18.26
CA VAL A 292 15.16 18.84 17.48
C VAL A 292 14.73 19.94 18.43
N ILE A 293 15.10 21.18 18.12
CA ILE A 293 14.72 22.36 18.93
C ILE A 293 13.75 23.24 18.14
N ASP A 294 13.99 23.40 16.85
CA ASP A 294 13.18 24.23 15.97
C ASP A 294 12.18 23.38 15.17
N LEU A 295 10.90 23.49 15.52
CA LEU A 295 9.79 22.84 14.81
C LEU A 295 9.11 23.78 13.80
N SER A 296 9.56 25.03 13.67
CA SER A 296 8.98 25.99 12.72
C SER A 296 9.01 25.52 11.25
N PRO A 297 9.96 24.69 10.77
CA PRO A 297 9.90 24.19 9.39
C PRO A 297 8.66 23.34 9.12
N LEU A 298 8.07 22.75 10.15
CA LEU A 298 6.89 21.90 10.05
C LEU A 298 5.58 22.71 9.99
N ALA A 299 5.61 24.03 10.23
CA ALA A 299 4.41 24.87 10.26
C ALA A 299 3.65 24.93 8.92
N GLY A 300 4.31 24.58 7.82
CA GLY A 300 3.70 24.49 6.49
C GLY A 300 2.96 23.18 6.19
N LEU A 301 3.05 22.17 7.06
CA LEU A 301 2.49 20.83 6.83
C LEU A 301 1.00 20.76 7.15
N ARG A 302 0.17 21.18 6.20
CA ARG A 302 -1.29 21.34 6.39
C ARG A 302 -2.06 20.06 6.69
N ARG A 303 -1.49 18.89 6.35
CA ARG A 303 -2.11 17.58 6.60
C ARG A 303 -1.63 16.92 7.89
N LEU A 304 -0.67 17.52 8.60
CA LEU A 304 -0.14 16.95 9.84
C LEU A 304 -1.23 16.98 10.92
N ARG A 305 -1.61 15.78 11.38
CA ARG A 305 -2.68 15.57 12.38
C ARG A 305 -2.12 15.16 13.73
N LYS A 306 -1.06 14.35 13.72
CA LYS A 306 -0.40 13.88 14.91
C LYS A 306 1.08 14.23 14.85
N LEU A 307 1.53 14.96 15.87
CA LEU A 307 2.93 15.30 16.07
C LEU A 307 3.29 14.96 17.51
N ILE A 308 4.20 14.00 17.68
CA ILE A 308 4.87 13.79 18.96
C ILE A 308 6.17 14.59 18.93
N GLY A 309 6.30 15.54 19.84
CA GLY A 309 7.46 16.41 19.96
C GLY A 309 8.70 15.72 20.52
N PRO A 310 9.85 16.40 20.52
CA PRO A 310 11.12 15.88 21.04
C PRO A 310 11.08 15.44 22.50
N ASP A 311 10.22 16.05 23.32
CA ASP A 311 9.99 15.71 24.72
C ASP A 311 9.03 14.51 24.92
N GLY A 312 8.56 13.90 23.84
CA GLY A 312 7.61 12.80 23.86
C GLY A 312 6.16 13.21 24.09
N GLN A 313 5.87 14.51 24.19
CA GLN A 313 4.50 15.01 24.34
C GLN A 313 3.85 15.27 22.99
N GLU A 314 2.52 15.14 22.94
CA GLU A 314 1.77 15.51 21.74
C GLU A 314 1.70 17.03 21.60
N ILE A 315 2.02 17.53 20.41
CA ILE A 315 1.96 18.95 20.04
C ILE A 315 0.84 19.10 19.02
N ASP A 316 -0.09 20.04 19.24
CA ASP A 316 -1.06 20.42 18.21
C ASP A 316 -0.33 21.07 17.02
N PRO A 317 -0.27 20.42 15.83
CA PRO A 317 0.46 20.94 14.69
C PRO A 317 -0.03 22.33 14.22
N GLN A 318 -1.30 22.68 14.48
CA GLN A 318 -1.91 23.95 14.06
C GLN A 318 -1.41 25.15 14.90
N THR A 319 -0.76 24.87 16.03
CA THR A 319 -0.16 25.89 16.90
C THR A 319 1.22 26.33 16.42
N LEU A 320 1.87 25.54 15.56
CA LEU A 320 3.17 25.89 15.01
C LEU A 320 3.08 27.21 14.23
N ARG A 321 4.12 28.03 14.34
CA ARG A 321 4.23 29.30 13.64
C ARG A 321 5.47 29.27 12.76
N PRO A 322 5.39 29.67 11.48
CA PRO A 322 6.59 29.87 10.69
C PRO A 322 7.42 31.00 11.32
N PHE A 323 8.74 30.93 11.23
CA PHE A 323 9.59 32.07 11.61
C PHE A 323 9.13 33.32 10.84
N PRO A 324 9.03 34.49 11.49
CA PRO A 324 8.88 35.73 10.76
C PRO A 324 10.06 35.86 9.80
N LYS A 325 9.78 35.95 8.50
CA LYS A 325 10.83 36.23 7.51
C LYS A 325 11.44 37.59 7.87
N PRO A 326 12.78 37.70 7.94
CA PRO A 326 13.45 38.97 8.14
C PRO A 326 13.14 39.95 7.00
#